data_AF-A0A7X9X5L7-F1
#
_entry.id   AF-A0A7X9X5L7-F1
#
_cell.length_a   1.000
_cell.length_b   1.000
_cell.length_c   1.000
_cell.angle_alpha   90.00
_cell.angle_beta   90.00
_cell.angle_gamma   90.00
#
_symmetry.space_group_name_H-M   'P 1'
#
loop_
_entity.id
_entity.type
_entity.pdbx_description
1 polymer ?
#
loop_
_entity_poly.entity_id
_entity_poly.type
_entity_poly.pdbx_seq_one_letter_code
_entity_poly.pdbx_strand_id
1 'polypeptide(L)'
;MGIGMQIVYLGFAGAAQLEAEAGAQLVRLARFGALVSNCHLAIEALRPGSAYTLYDVRLDLITAAHELRPIAHCAGDNAEAAIRWAFDLAEKELDATAARARMH
;
A
#
# COMPACT_ATOMS: atom_id res chain seq x y z
N MET A 1 11.11 11.25 11.73
CA MET A 1 11.38 9.93 11.14
C MET A 1 10.13 9.54 10.37
N GLY A 2 10.18 9.53 9.04
CA GLY A 2 9.03 9.17 8.19
C GLY A 2 9.05 7.68 7.82
N ILE A 3 7.92 7.15 7.38
CA ILE A 3 7.82 5.78 6.87
C ILE A 3 8.38 5.78 5.44
N GLY A 4 9.33 4.88 5.16
CA GLY A 4 9.80 4.64 3.79
C GLY A 4 8.76 3.91 2.95
N MET A 5 8.93 3.92 1.64
CA MET A 5 8.11 3.10 0.74
C MET A 5 8.95 2.50 -0.37
N GLN A 6 8.73 1.22 -0.63
CA GLN A 6 9.25 0.51 -1.80
C GLN A 6 8.08 0.21 -2.73
N ILE A 7 8.18 0.64 -3.99
CA ILE A 7 7.18 0.35 -5.01
C ILE A 7 7.78 -0.63 -6.01
N VAL A 8 7.04 -1.68 -6.37
CA VAL A 8 7.43 -2.67 -7.35
C VAL A 8 6.33 -2.80 -8.40
N TYR A 9 6.73 -2.73 -9.67
CA TYR A 9 5.85 -2.86 -10.82
C TYR A 9 6.07 -4.22 -11.49
N LEU A 10 5.02 -5.00 -11.68
CA LEU A 10 5.07 -6.30 -12.35
C LEU A 10 4.22 -6.26 -13.63
N GLY A 11 4.82 -6.64 -14.76
CA GLY A 11 4.10 -6.74 -16.04
C GLY A 11 3.89 -5.40 -16.79
N PHE A 12 4.41 -4.28 -16.28
CA PHE A 12 4.42 -2.99 -16.98
C PHE A 12 5.55 -2.08 -16.50
N ALA A 13 5.87 -1.04 -17.29
CA ALA A 13 6.77 0.02 -16.84
C ALA A 13 6.02 0.95 -15.88
N GLY A 14 6.58 1.18 -14.70
CA GLY A 14 5.97 2.05 -13.68
C GLY A 14 5.50 3.40 -14.23
N ALA A 15 4.47 3.95 -13.61
CA ALA A 15 3.85 5.20 -14.04
C ALA A 15 3.99 6.26 -12.96
N ALA A 16 4.50 7.44 -13.33
CA ALA A 16 4.73 8.55 -12.40
C ALA A 16 3.47 8.98 -11.65
N GLN A 17 2.30 8.84 -12.26
CA GLN A 17 1.01 9.10 -11.61
C GLN A 17 0.74 8.13 -10.45
N LEU A 18 1.11 6.85 -10.58
CA LEU A 18 0.95 5.85 -9.52
C LEU A 18 1.92 6.13 -8.37
N GLU A 19 3.15 6.55 -8.67
CA GLU A 19 4.12 6.97 -7.65
C GLU A 19 3.64 8.20 -6.89
N ALA A 20 3.08 9.19 -7.60
CA ALA A 20 2.52 10.39 -7.00
C ALA A 20 1.32 10.06 -6.08
N GLU A 21 0.42 9.20 -6.53
CA GLU A 21 -0.71 8.73 -5.72
C GLU A 21 -0.23 7.97 -4.48
N ALA A 22 0.67 7.00 -4.66
CA ALA A 22 1.25 6.24 -3.55
C ALA A 22 1.98 7.15 -2.55
N GLY A 23 2.70 8.17 -3.03
CA GLY A 23 3.35 9.17 -2.20
C GLY A 23 2.35 10.00 -1.37
N ALA A 24 1.23 10.42 -1.97
CA ALA A 24 0.17 11.12 -1.26
C ALA A 24 -0.45 10.24 -0.17
N GLN A 25 -0.68 8.95 -0.46
CA GLN A 25 -1.20 8.01 0.53
C GLN A 25 -0.19 7.67 1.64
N LEU A 26 1.11 7.62 1.33
CA LEU A 26 2.17 7.39 2.32
C LEU A 26 2.23 8.48 3.39
N VAL A 27 2.02 9.76 3.00
CA VAL A 27 1.96 10.87 3.95
C VAL A 27 0.85 10.66 4.99
N ARG A 28 -0.28 10.06 4.61
CA ARG A 28 -1.35 9.70 5.55
C ARG A 28 -0.88 8.64 6.53
N LEU A 29 -0.20 7.59 6.04
CA LEU A 29 0.35 6.51 6.87
C LEU A 29 1.47 6.96 7.80
N ALA A 30 2.23 8.01 7.45
CA ALA A 30 3.37 8.49 8.22
C ALA A 30 3.06 8.80 9.70
N ARG A 31 1.79 9.10 10.03
CA ARG A 31 1.34 9.29 11.43
C ARG A 31 1.48 8.02 12.29
N PHE A 32 1.51 6.84 11.67
CA PHE A 32 1.66 5.54 12.32
C PHE A 32 3.12 5.07 12.37
N GLY A 33 4.10 5.97 12.21
CA GLY A 33 5.53 5.62 12.21
C GLY A 33 6.05 4.93 13.49
N ALA A 34 5.26 4.89 14.56
CA ALA A 34 5.56 4.08 15.75
C ALA A 34 5.22 2.59 15.57
N LEU A 35 4.29 2.24 14.69
CA LEU A 35 3.83 0.87 14.43
C LEU A 35 4.44 0.30 13.15
N VAL A 36 4.75 1.17 12.19
CA VAL A 36 5.23 0.82 10.85
C VAL A 36 6.57 1.51 10.61
N SER A 37 7.57 0.74 10.21
CA SER A 37 8.90 1.23 9.85
C SER A 37 9.03 1.54 8.36
N ASN A 38 8.37 0.74 7.51
CA ASN A 38 8.43 0.83 6.06
C ASN A 38 7.16 0.22 5.44
N CYS A 39 6.86 0.51 4.17
CA CYS A 39 5.81 -0.19 3.44
C CYS A 39 6.27 -0.62 2.05
N HIS A 40 5.66 -1.69 1.55
CA HIS A 40 5.93 -2.26 0.23
C HIS A 40 4.63 -2.29 -0.56
N LEU A 41 4.64 -1.63 -1.72
CA LEU A 41 3.52 -1.53 -2.64
C LEU A 41 3.88 -2.27 -3.92
N ALA A 42 3.25 -3.41 -4.16
CA ALA A 42 3.38 -4.12 -5.42
C ALA A 42 2.16 -3.84 -6.30
N ILE A 43 2.40 -3.50 -7.56
CA ILE A 43 1.36 -3.25 -8.56
C ILE A 43 1.64 -4.17 -9.74
N GLU A 44 0.75 -5.12 -10.00
CA GLU A 44 0.86 -6.09 -11.07
C GLU A 44 -0.21 -5.87 -12.13
N ALA A 45 0.18 -5.84 -13.40
CA ALA A 45 -0.76 -5.82 -14.52
C ALA A 45 -1.17 -7.26 -14.88
N LEU A 46 -2.38 -7.64 -14.50
CA LEU A 46 -3.02 -8.88 -14.89
C LEU A 46 -3.61 -8.70 -16.32
N ARG A 47 -2.98 -9.36 -17.30
CA ARG A 47 -3.33 -9.35 -18.74
C ARG A 47 -3.00 -8.05 -19.49
N PRO A 48 -1.72 -7.67 -19.59
CA PRO A 48 -1.32 -6.57 -20.47
C PRO A 48 -1.71 -6.90 -21.93
N GLY A 49 -2.45 -6.01 -22.58
CA GLY A 49 -2.83 -6.14 -24.00
C GLY A 49 -4.19 -6.79 -24.29
N SER A 50 -5.01 -7.05 -23.28
CA SER A 50 -6.44 -7.39 -23.48
C SER A 50 -7.33 -6.15 -23.36
N ALA A 51 -8.58 -6.21 -23.85
CA ALA A 51 -9.54 -5.11 -23.77
C ALA A 51 -9.84 -4.65 -22.33
N TYR A 52 -9.48 -5.46 -21.33
CA TYR A 52 -9.63 -5.17 -19.91
C TYR A 52 -8.29 -5.44 -19.21
N THR A 53 -7.46 -4.41 -19.08
CA THR A 53 -6.26 -4.50 -18.24
C THR A 53 -6.72 -4.44 -16.78
N LEU A 54 -6.45 -5.50 -16.03
CA LEU A 54 -6.70 -5.51 -14.59
C LEU A 54 -5.38 -5.25 -13.88
N TYR A 55 -5.44 -4.47 -12.81
CA TYR A 55 -4.33 -4.17 -11.94
C TYR A 55 -4.58 -4.83 -10.60
N ASP A 56 -3.57 -5.53 -10.13
CA ASP A 56 -3.52 -6.15 -8.82
C ASP A 56 -2.58 -5.33 -7.93
N VAL A 57 -3.14 -4.71 -6.90
CA VAL A 57 -2.40 -3.87 -5.97
C VAL A 57 -2.33 -4.55 -4.63
N ARG A 58 -1.10 -4.72 -4.14
CA ARG A 58 -0.79 -5.34 -2.86
C ARG A 58 -0.01 -4.38 -1.99
N LEU A 59 -0.50 -4.15 -0.79
CA LEU A 59 0.16 -3.33 0.21
C LEU A 59 0.56 -4.20 1.39
N ASP A 60 1.87 -4.30 1.60
CA ASP A 60 2.48 -4.93 2.75
C ASP A 60 3.08 -3.85 3.66
N LEU A 61 2.81 -3.95 4.96
CA LEU A 61 3.43 -3.09 5.96
C LEU A 61 4.57 -3.81 6.63
N ILE A 62 5.68 -3.11 6.87
CA ILE A 62 6.79 -3.62 7.65
C ILE A 62 6.68 -3.02 9.04
N THR A 63 6.47 -3.87 10.05
CA THR A 63 6.32 -3.41 11.44
C THR A 63 7.64 -2.85 11.98
N ALA A 64 7.59 -2.21 13.15
CA ALA A 64 8.82 -1.83 13.88
C ALA A 64 9.70 -3.06 14.21
N ALA A 65 9.11 -4.25 14.34
CA ALA A 65 9.82 -5.51 14.53
C ALA A 65 10.43 -6.09 13.24
N HIS A 66 10.39 -5.35 12.12
CA HIS A 66 10.84 -5.77 10.80
C HIS A 66 10.08 -6.98 10.24
N GLU A 67 8.84 -7.19 10.70
CA GLU A 67 7.97 -8.24 10.16
C GLU A 67 7.15 -7.70 9.01
N LEU A 68 7.15 -8.41 7.89
CA LEU A 68 6.31 -8.09 6.74
C LEU A 68 4.90 -8.62 6.99
N ARG A 69 3.93 -7.71 6.99
CA ARG A 69 2.52 -8.01 7.20
C ARG A 69 1.73 -7.62 5.95
N PRO A 70 1.19 -8.59 5.19
CA PRO A 70 0.26 -8.29 4.12
C PRO A 70 -1.04 -7.74 4.71
N ILE A 71 -1.45 -6.54 4.29
CA ILE A 71 -2.63 -5.88 4.85
C ILE A 71 -3.77 -5.82 3.84
N ALA A 72 -3.47 -5.44 2.61
CA ALA A 72 -4.50 -5.21 1.61
C ALA A 72 -4.10 -5.75 0.26
N HIS A 73 -5.10 -6.32 -0.41
CA HIS A 73 -5.03 -6.83 -1.75
C HIS A 73 -6.26 -6.35 -2.51
N CYS A 74 -6.06 -5.59 -3.58
CA CYS A 74 -7.13 -4.98 -4.35
C CYS A 74 -6.86 -5.19 -5.83
N ALA A 75 -7.76 -5.91 -6.50
CA ALA A 75 -7.75 -6.04 -7.95
C ALA A 75 -8.83 -5.14 -8.58
N GLY A 76 -8.49 -4.41 -9.64
CA GLY A 76 -9.42 -3.52 -10.33
C GLY A 76 -8.91 -3.05 -11.69
N ASP A 77 -9.78 -2.44 -12.48
CA ASP A 77 -9.42 -1.84 -13.77
C ASP A 77 -8.67 -0.50 -13.64
N ASN A 78 -8.74 0.13 -12.46
CA ASN A 78 -8.04 1.36 -12.13
C ASN A 78 -7.02 1.15 -11.00
N ALA A 79 -5.74 1.19 -11.35
CA ALA A 79 -4.63 1.07 -10.40
C ALA A 79 -4.64 2.16 -9.30
N GLU A 80 -4.96 3.42 -9.62
CA GLU A 80 -4.99 4.50 -8.63
C GLU A 80 -6.09 4.27 -7.58
N ALA A 81 -7.26 3.82 -8.03
CA ALA A 81 -8.34 3.47 -7.13
C ALA A 81 -7.93 2.29 -6.24
N ALA A 82 -7.34 1.24 -6.80
CA ALA A 82 -6.86 0.08 -6.05
C ALA A 82 -5.78 0.46 -5.02
N ILE A 83 -4.85 1.38 -5.35
CA ILE A 83 -3.88 1.95 -4.41
C ILE A 83 -4.60 2.65 -3.26
N ARG A 84 -5.52 3.58 -3.54
CA ARG A 84 -6.27 4.30 -2.50
C ARG A 84 -6.97 3.35 -1.54
N TRP A 85 -7.66 2.35 -2.08
CA TRP A 85 -8.36 1.35 -1.30
C TRP A 85 -7.42 0.53 -0.40
N ALA A 86 -6.25 0.13 -0.92
CA ALA A 86 -5.27 -0.62 -0.15
C ALA A 86 -4.74 0.21 1.04
N PHE A 87 -4.46 1.49 0.84
CA PHE A 87 -4.01 2.39 1.91
C PHE A 87 -5.12 2.71 2.92
N ASP A 88 -6.37 2.87 2.47
CA ASP A 88 -7.52 3.08 3.37
C ASP A 88 -7.74 1.87 4.29
N LEU A 89 -7.55 0.65 3.79
CA LEU A 89 -7.58 -0.56 4.61
C LEU A 89 -6.41 -0.62 5.59
N ALA A 90 -5.22 -0.23 5.15
CA ALA A 90 -4.05 -0.15 6.04
C ALA A 90 -4.22 0.87 7.17
N GLU A 91 -4.78 2.05 6.90
CA GLU A 91 -5.09 3.04 7.94
C GLU A 91 -6.07 2.47 8.97
N LYS A 92 -7.14 1.78 8.53
CA LYS A 92 -8.12 1.14 9.43
C LYS A 92 -7.50 0.07 10.32
N GLU A 93 -6.66 -0.80 9.76
CA GLU A 93 -5.97 -1.86 10.52
C GLU A 93 -4.97 -1.28 11.53
N LEU A 94 -4.25 -0.23 11.15
CA LEU A 94 -3.32 0.46 12.03
C LEU A 94 -4.03 1.23 13.13
N ASP A 95 -5.15 1.87 12.84
CA ASP A 95 -5.99 2.51 13.85
C ASP A 95 -6.54 1.49 14.84
N ALA A 96 -7.03 0.35 14.37
CA ALA A 96 -7.47 -0.75 15.23
C ALA A 96 -6.33 -1.28 16.10
N THR A 97 -5.12 -1.42 15.55
CA THR A 97 -3.93 -1.86 16.28
C THR A 97 -3.48 -0.80 17.31
N ALA A 98 -3.48 0.48 16.93
CA ALA A 98 -3.13 1.59 17.82
C ALA A 98 -4.14 1.73 18.96
N ALA A 99 -5.43 1.55 18.69
CA ALA A 99 -6.47 1.54 19.72
C ALA A 99 -6.24 0.41 20.73
N ARG A 100 -5.93 -0.81 20.27
CA ARG A 100 -5.60 -1.95 21.15
C ARG A 100 -4.36 -1.68 22.00
N ALA A 101 -3.32 -1.08 21.42
CA ALA A 101 -2.08 -0.77 22.13
C ALA A 101 -2.25 0.30 23.23
N ARG A 102 -3.24 1.20 23.11
CA ARG A 102 -3.55 2.22 24.15
C ARG A 102 -4.35 1.67 25.32
N MET A 103 -4.98 0.51 25.18
CA MET A 103 -5.77 -0.12 26.24
C MET A 103 -4.92 -1.03 27.15
N HIS A 104 -3.63 -1.18 26.84
CA HIS A 104 -2.73 -2.10 27.53
C HIS A 104 -1.63 -1.35 28.28
#